data_AF-A0A847FNQ7-F1
#
_entry.id   AF-A0A847FNQ7-F1
#
_cell.length_a   1.000
_cell.length_b   1.000
_cell.length_c   1.000
_cell.angle_alpha   90.00
_cell.angle_beta   90.00
_cell.angle_gamma   90.00
#
_symmetry.space_group_name_H-M   'P 1'
#
loop_
_entity.id
_entity.type
_entity.pdbx_description
1 polymer ?
#
loop_
_entity_poly.entity_id
_entity_poly.type
_entity_poly.pdbx_seq_one_letter_code
_entity_poly.pdbx_strand_id
1 'polypeptide(L)'
;SGPGALARLVQQMRGLPAPGLAWERDLLPLRLESYDASELEGLCERGEVVWVASGGGDPRRARVRFFFRGEGSLFLDEPEAPDLSPAAGQVLAFLQAEGASFYADLEAGLDMADAGAVGKAGLAAALVELVLAGLVTNDSLAALRGILAWSEEDRETPRRSLSSLEAELAAWRRERGATPGAQPGDGETRRDLGGLVHPGRARLHRARRDVSRRLGAAPAPAAAAPAARWPGRWSLVHRIGVWGRDLPFDDRLDRQARQLLQAYGIVTRQSLEADPEGAWNWGALYARFQLMEMRGEVRRGYFVQGLPGVQFALPEAVERLREWTRPEAPGAGDLVLLNATDPANVFGPALPLMDEAGETDPARFSRIPSNWVVLLRGRPALLLEAGAGRVAALDGLPPGTARQALALAAGHAAAGRRLVLREWNGDLILEGDAAPLVEEAGFRREMLDYVWVGGAGQGGGR
;
A
#
# COMPACT_ATOMS: atom_id res chain seq x y z
N SER A 1 1.16 -11.42 -21.65
CA SER A 1 2.09 -10.47 -22.29
C SER A 1 1.46 -9.87 -23.54
N GLY A 2 2.12 -8.88 -24.14
CA GLY A 2 1.71 -8.21 -25.39
C GLY A 2 0.88 -6.93 -25.20
N PRO A 3 0.68 -6.14 -26.27
CA PRO A 3 -0.04 -4.86 -26.23
C PRO A 3 -1.43 -4.98 -25.57
N GLY A 4 -1.76 -4.01 -24.71
CA GLY A 4 -3.03 -3.97 -23.99
C GLY A 4 -3.19 -5.01 -22.88
N ALA A 5 -2.12 -5.71 -22.47
CA ALA A 5 -2.17 -6.63 -21.35
C ALA A 5 -2.60 -5.93 -20.05
N LEU A 6 -2.09 -4.72 -19.78
CA LEU A 6 -2.51 -3.93 -18.63
C LEU A 6 -4.01 -3.60 -18.69
N ALA A 7 -4.52 -3.12 -19.82
CA ALA A 7 -5.95 -2.80 -19.95
C ALA A 7 -6.85 -4.02 -19.72
N ARG A 8 -6.47 -5.21 -20.21
CA ARG A 8 -7.19 -6.46 -19.93
C ARG A 8 -7.12 -6.84 -18.45
N LEU A 9 -6.00 -6.58 -17.79
CA LEU A 9 -5.87 -6.84 -16.36
C LEU A 9 -6.70 -5.85 -15.52
N VAL A 10 -6.68 -4.56 -15.86
CA VAL A 10 -7.57 -3.56 -15.25
C VAL A 10 -9.02 -3.97 -15.45
N GLN A 11 -9.41 -4.43 -16.65
CA GLN A 11 -10.75 -4.98 -16.89
C GLN A 11 -11.08 -6.15 -15.96
N GLN A 12 -10.16 -7.09 -15.76
CA GLN A 12 -10.36 -8.21 -14.85
C GLN A 12 -10.51 -7.76 -13.39
N MET A 13 -9.79 -6.73 -12.96
CA MET A 13 -9.76 -6.28 -11.56
C MET A 13 -10.64 -5.07 -11.27
N ARG A 14 -11.39 -4.56 -12.26
CA ARG A 14 -12.13 -3.31 -12.12
C ARG A 14 -13.16 -3.36 -11.00
N GLY A 15 -13.29 -2.23 -10.31
CA GLY A 15 -14.20 -2.04 -9.20
C GLY A 15 -13.79 -2.73 -7.89
N LEU A 16 -12.77 -3.58 -7.89
CA LEU A 16 -12.30 -4.22 -6.66
C LEU A 16 -11.55 -3.20 -5.80
N PRO A 17 -11.82 -3.14 -4.49
CA PRO A 17 -11.04 -2.33 -3.59
C PRO A 17 -9.75 -3.05 -3.21
N ALA A 18 -8.63 -2.36 -3.36
CA ALA A 18 -7.37 -2.81 -2.78
C ALA A 18 -6.60 -1.64 -2.17
N PRO A 19 -5.71 -1.89 -1.19
CA PRO A 19 -4.85 -0.85 -0.64
C PRO A 19 -4.10 -0.12 -1.76
N GLY A 20 -4.13 1.22 -1.74
CA GLY A 20 -3.64 2.04 -2.86
C GLY A 20 -2.21 1.69 -3.29
N LEU A 21 -1.31 1.54 -2.31
CA LEU A 21 0.09 1.18 -2.56
C LEU A 21 0.27 -0.25 -3.12
N ALA A 22 -0.68 -1.17 -2.88
CA ALA A 22 -0.58 -2.54 -3.34
C ALA A 22 -0.85 -2.67 -4.86
N TRP A 23 -1.61 -1.75 -5.47
CA TRP A 23 -1.92 -1.81 -6.90
C TRP A 23 -0.67 -1.82 -7.78
N GLU A 24 0.16 -0.78 -7.66
CA GLU A 24 1.35 -0.61 -8.50
C GLU A 24 2.58 -1.34 -7.95
N ARG A 25 2.55 -1.78 -6.70
CA ARG A 25 3.65 -2.54 -6.10
C ARG A 25 3.51 -4.04 -6.29
N ASP A 26 2.28 -4.56 -6.16
CA ASP A 26 2.04 -6.00 -6.07
C ASP A 26 1.04 -6.49 -7.11
N LEU A 27 -0.17 -5.93 -7.13
CA LEU A 27 -1.30 -6.54 -7.85
C LEU A 27 -1.10 -6.54 -9.36
N LEU A 28 -0.69 -5.40 -9.92
CA LEU A 28 -0.39 -5.28 -11.36
C LEU A 28 0.96 -5.92 -11.72
N PRO A 29 2.08 -5.63 -11.02
CA PRO A 29 3.37 -6.20 -11.37
C PRO A 29 3.45 -7.72 -11.26
N LEU A 30 2.82 -8.36 -10.27
CA LEU A 30 2.87 -9.82 -10.10
C LEU A 30 2.08 -10.57 -11.19
N ARG A 31 1.27 -9.88 -12.00
CA ARG A 31 0.44 -10.48 -13.08
C ARG A 31 0.94 -10.16 -14.48
N LEU A 32 1.90 -9.24 -14.59
CA LEU A 32 2.45 -8.78 -15.85
C LEU A 32 3.92 -9.17 -15.92
N GLU A 33 4.33 -9.68 -17.07
CA GLU A 33 5.74 -10.00 -17.34
C GLU A 33 6.63 -8.74 -17.19
N SER A 34 6.11 -7.60 -17.64
CA SER A 34 6.71 -6.29 -17.47
C SER A 34 5.60 -5.26 -17.21
N TYR A 35 5.55 -4.72 -15.99
CA TYR A 35 4.66 -3.60 -15.67
C TYR A 35 5.35 -2.27 -15.96
N ASP A 36 4.72 -1.44 -16.80
CA ASP A 36 5.10 -0.05 -16.98
C ASP A 36 4.01 0.87 -16.41
N ALA A 37 4.39 1.60 -15.36
CA ALA A 37 3.54 2.59 -14.70
C ALA A 37 3.05 3.70 -15.66
N SER A 38 3.79 3.98 -16.74
CA SER A 38 3.40 4.98 -17.74
C SER A 38 2.16 4.57 -18.55
N GLU A 39 1.92 3.28 -18.73
CA GLU A 39 0.72 2.79 -19.43
C GLU A 39 -0.55 3.09 -18.62
N LEU A 40 -0.51 2.88 -17.29
CA LEU A 40 -1.64 3.18 -16.41
C LEU A 40 -1.87 4.69 -16.30
N GLU A 41 -0.80 5.48 -16.15
CA GLU A 41 -0.87 6.95 -16.16
C GLU A 41 -1.55 7.44 -17.45
N GLY A 42 -1.10 6.94 -18.61
CA GLY A 42 -1.70 7.32 -19.89
C GLY A 42 -3.17 6.94 -20.03
N LEU A 43 -3.61 5.81 -19.46
CA LEU A 43 -5.05 5.43 -19.43
C LEU A 43 -5.87 6.40 -18.57
N CYS A 44 -5.31 6.88 -17.45
CA CYS A 44 -5.95 7.88 -16.59
C CYS A 44 -6.00 9.26 -17.27
N GLU A 45 -4.90 9.71 -17.88
CA GLU A 45 -4.80 11.02 -18.53
C GLU A 45 -5.72 11.13 -19.76
N ARG A 46 -5.89 10.04 -20.52
CA ARG A 46 -6.89 9.97 -21.61
C ARG A 46 -8.32 9.83 -21.10
N GLY A 47 -8.50 9.65 -19.79
CA GLY A 47 -9.78 9.48 -19.14
C GLY A 47 -10.46 8.16 -19.44
N GLU A 48 -9.73 7.13 -19.87
CA GLU A 48 -10.29 5.79 -20.12
C GLU A 48 -10.51 5.03 -18.80
N VAL A 49 -9.55 5.14 -17.89
CA VAL A 49 -9.58 4.53 -16.56
C VAL A 49 -9.70 5.65 -15.52
N VAL A 50 -10.54 5.43 -14.52
CA VAL A 50 -10.73 6.32 -13.38
C VAL A 50 -10.31 5.59 -12.12
N TRP A 51 -9.68 6.30 -11.20
CA TRP A 51 -9.46 5.83 -9.84
C TRP A 51 -10.37 6.56 -8.86
N VAL A 52 -10.89 5.85 -7.87
CA VAL A 52 -11.56 6.44 -6.72
C VAL A 52 -10.95 5.82 -5.48
N ALA A 53 -10.47 6.68 -4.59
CA ALA A 53 -9.99 6.25 -3.30
C ALA A 53 -11.12 6.34 -2.28
N SER A 54 -11.00 5.57 -1.21
CA SER A 54 -11.89 5.61 -0.08
C SER A 54 -11.15 5.06 1.14
N GLY A 55 -11.47 5.55 2.33
CA GLY A 55 -10.80 5.10 3.55
C GLY A 55 -10.94 6.07 4.71
N GLY A 56 -10.56 5.61 5.91
CA GLY A 56 -10.43 6.49 7.09
C GLY A 56 -9.33 7.55 6.90
N GLY A 57 -9.13 8.41 7.90
CA GLY A 57 -8.31 9.63 7.78
C GLY A 57 -6.81 9.50 7.45
N ASP A 58 -6.26 8.29 7.32
CA ASP A 58 -4.86 8.08 6.90
C ASP A 58 -4.81 7.64 5.42
N PRO A 59 -4.39 8.51 4.48
CA PRO A 59 -4.39 8.17 3.06
C PRO A 59 -3.43 7.02 2.70
N ARG A 60 -2.44 6.72 3.54
CA ARG A 60 -1.55 5.56 3.32
C ARG A 60 -2.27 4.23 3.48
N ARG A 61 -3.43 4.24 4.15
CA ARG A 61 -4.30 3.07 4.36
C ARG A 61 -5.51 3.08 3.45
N ALA A 62 -5.64 4.09 2.58
CA ALA A 62 -6.75 4.21 1.66
C ALA A 62 -6.82 2.99 0.73
N ARG A 63 -8.05 2.59 0.44
CA ARG A 63 -8.37 1.64 -0.61
C ARG A 63 -8.62 2.43 -1.89
N VAL A 64 -8.22 1.87 -3.01
CA VAL A 64 -8.39 2.44 -4.33
C VAL A 64 -9.11 1.42 -5.20
N ARG A 65 -10.07 1.90 -5.97
CA ARG A 65 -10.74 1.17 -7.05
C ARG A 65 -10.35 1.79 -8.37
N PHE A 66 -9.94 0.97 -9.32
CA PHE A 66 -9.83 1.37 -10.72
C PHE A 66 -11.01 0.82 -11.50
N PHE A 67 -11.60 1.60 -12.40
CA PHE A 67 -12.67 1.16 -13.30
C PHE A 67 -12.71 2.03 -14.55
N PHE A 68 -13.43 1.59 -15.59
CA PHE A 68 -13.50 2.37 -16.82
C PHE A 68 -14.48 3.52 -16.68
N ARG A 69 -14.22 4.59 -17.43
CA ARG A 69 -15.05 5.80 -17.45
C ARG A 69 -16.54 5.46 -17.61
N GLY A 70 -17.37 5.97 -16.68
CA GLY A 70 -18.81 5.74 -16.70
C GLY A 70 -19.26 4.40 -16.10
N GLU A 71 -18.38 3.68 -15.40
CA GLU A 71 -18.73 2.47 -14.65
C GLU A 71 -18.88 2.71 -13.13
N GLY A 72 -18.76 3.95 -12.65
CA GLY A 72 -18.82 4.23 -11.21
C GLY A 72 -20.09 3.69 -10.53
N SER A 73 -21.25 3.80 -11.18
CA SER A 73 -22.54 3.30 -10.69
C SER A 73 -22.60 1.76 -10.55
N LEU A 74 -21.64 1.02 -11.11
CA LEU A 74 -21.51 -0.41 -10.92
C LEU A 74 -20.76 -0.79 -9.65
N PHE A 75 -19.86 0.07 -9.16
CA PHE A 75 -18.84 -0.32 -8.17
C PHE A 75 -18.74 0.63 -6.97
N LEU A 76 -19.43 1.76 -7.02
CA LEU A 76 -19.47 2.76 -5.97
C LEU A 76 -20.91 2.88 -5.46
N ASP A 77 -21.02 3.14 -4.18
CA ASP A 77 -22.26 3.54 -3.56
C ASP A 77 -22.41 5.06 -3.61
N GLU A 78 -23.66 5.51 -3.51
CA GLU A 78 -23.92 6.93 -3.35
C GLU A 78 -23.47 7.34 -1.94
N PRO A 79 -22.63 8.37 -1.81
CA PRO A 79 -22.08 8.78 -0.53
C PRO A 79 -23.23 9.26 0.34
N GLU A 80 -23.33 8.70 1.54
CA GLU A 80 -24.07 9.36 2.61
C GLU A 80 -23.45 10.74 2.84
N ALA A 81 -24.28 11.74 3.16
CA ALA A 81 -23.81 13.12 3.37
C ALA A 81 -22.67 13.14 4.40
N PRO A 82 -21.40 13.29 3.98
CA PRO A 82 -20.28 13.12 4.89
C PRO A 82 -20.14 14.36 5.75
N ASP A 83 -19.69 14.18 6.99
CA ASP A 83 -19.31 15.28 7.86
C ASP A 83 -17.96 15.85 7.39
N LEU A 84 -18.03 16.86 6.53
CA LEU A 84 -16.87 17.47 5.90
C LEU A 84 -16.39 18.69 6.69
N SER A 85 -15.08 18.88 6.71
CA SER A 85 -14.49 20.12 7.18
C SER A 85 -15.00 21.32 6.36
N PRO A 86 -15.05 22.53 6.94
CA PRO A 86 -15.45 23.73 6.20
C PRO A 86 -14.61 23.99 4.95
N ALA A 87 -13.33 23.56 4.95
CA ALA A 87 -12.44 23.68 3.82
C ALA A 87 -12.81 22.68 2.71
N ALA A 88 -13.03 21.40 3.05
CA ALA A 88 -13.51 20.39 2.10
C ALA A 88 -14.87 20.76 1.51
N GLY A 89 -15.80 21.28 2.32
CA GLY A 89 -17.09 21.76 1.84
C GLY A 89 -16.98 22.89 0.81
N GLN A 90 -16.07 23.84 1.01
CA GLN A 90 -15.82 24.93 0.04
C GLN A 90 -15.24 24.41 -1.28
N VAL A 91 -14.26 23.50 -1.22
CA VAL A 91 -13.67 22.87 -2.40
C VAL A 91 -14.72 22.06 -3.17
N LEU A 92 -15.56 21.29 -2.46
CA LEU A 92 -16.64 20.52 -3.07
C LEU A 92 -17.64 21.44 -3.79
N ALA A 93 -18.07 22.53 -3.14
CA ALA A 93 -19.00 23.50 -3.72
C ALA A 93 -18.42 24.18 -4.96
N PHE A 94 -17.12 24.51 -4.93
CA PHE A 94 -16.42 25.07 -6.09
C PHE A 94 -16.44 24.09 -7.28
N LEU A 95 -16.07 22.82 -7.05
CA LEU A 95 -16.08 21.79 -8.10
C LEU A 95 -17.50 21.49 -8.63
N GLN A 96 -18.53 21.68 -7.80
CA GLN A 96 -19.94 21.57 -8.23
C GLN A 96 -20.33 22.73 -9.17
N ALA A 97 -19.85 23.94 -8.91
CA ALA A 97 -20.16 25.12 -9.71
C ALA A 97 -19.33 25.20 -11.01
N GLU A 98 -18.00 25.08 -10.90
CA GLU A 98 -17.05 25.33 -12.00
C GLU A 98 -16.70 24.05 -12.77
N GLY A 99 -16.96 22.87 -12.18
CA GLY A 99 -16.58 21.60 -12.76
C GLY A 99 -15.10 21.25 -12.56
N ALA A 100 -14.56 20.46 -13.49
CA ALA A 100 -13.21 19.92 -13.35
C ALA A 100 -12.15 21.04 -13.43
N SER A 101 -11.33 21.17 -12.38
CA SER A 101 -10.46 22.34 -12.17
C SER A 101 -9.03 21.92 -11.84
N PHE A 102 -8.02 22.69 -12.27
CA PHE A 102 -6.64 22.45 -11.85
C PHE A 102 -6.42 22.92 -10.41
N TYR A 103 -5.37 22.39 -9.76
CA TYR A 103 -5.00 22.82 -8.40
C TYR A 103 -4.84 24.34 -8.28
N ALA A 104 -4.20 24.98 -9.26
CA ALA A 104 -3.99 26.43 -9.27
C ALA A 104 -5.30 27.23 -9.37
N ASP A 105 -6.30 26.71 -10.09
CA ASP A 105 -7.61 27.35 -10.22
C ASP A 105 -8.38 27.28 -8.90
N LEU A 106 -8.27 26.15 -8.19
CA LEU A 106 -8.83 25.99 -6.84
C LEU A 106 -8.17 26.93 -5.83
N GLU A 107 -6.82 27.02 -5.84
CA GLU A 107 -6.08 27.94 -4.97
C GLU A 107 -6.51 29.39 -5.22
N ALA A 108 -6.60 29.81 -6.48
CA ALA A 108 -6.96 31.16 -6.87
C ALA A 108 -8.44 31.49 -6.61
N GLY A 109 -9.34 30.54 -6.90
CA GLY A 109 -10.79 30.73 -6.77
C GLY A 109 -11.30 30.72 -5.34
N LEU A 110 -10.60 30.03 -4.43
CA LEU A 110 -10.99 29.90 -3.02
C LEU A 110 -10.14 30.76 -2.07
N ASP A 111 -9.11 31.42 -2.57
CA ASP A 111 -8.09 32.12 -1.75
C ASP A 111 -7.50 31.18 -0.66
N MET A 112 -7.32 29.91 -1.04
CA MET A 112 -6.83 28.83 -0.18
C MET A 112 -5.39 28.47 -0.57
N ALA A 113 -4.41 29.17 0.01
CA ALA A 113 -3.01 28.79 -0.11
C ALA A 113 -2.60 27.79 0.97
N ASP A 114 -1.73 26.83 0.65
CA ASP A 114 -1.17 25.88 1.62
C ASP A 114 -0.12 26.50 2.58
N ALA A 115 0.20 27.79 2.43
CA ALA A 115 1.34 28.42 3.09
C ALA A 115 1.05 28.95 4.51
N GLY A 116 1.73 28.36 5.50
CA GLY A 116 2.41 29.07 6.60
C GLY A 116 1.61 29.64 7.77
N ALA A 117 0.28 29.65 7.73
CA ALA A 117 -0.53 30.07 8.87
C ALA A 117 -0.92 28.85 9.72
N VAL A 118 -0.35 28.73 10.91
CA VAL A 118 -0.80 27.81 11.95
C VAL A 118 -2.32 27.96 12.11
N GLY A 119 -3.09 26.92 11.77
CA GLY A 119 -4.52 26.85 12.06
C GLY A 119 -5.52 26.98 10.89
N LYS A 120 -5.11 27.03 9.62
CA LYS A 120 -6.03 26.84 8.48
C LYS A 120 -5.81 25.48 7.80
N ALA A 121 -6.88 24.68 7.66
CA ALA A 121 -6.88 23.50 6.79
C ALA A 121 -6.61 23.97 5.35
N GLY A 122 -5.48 23.56 4.77
CA GLY A 122 -5.05 23.98 3.43
C GLY A 122 -5.80 23.20 2.35
N LEU A 123 -5.69 23.67 1.10
CA LEU A 123 -6.33 23.02 -0.05
C LEU A 123 -5.91 21.57 -0.18
N ALA A 124 -4.64 21.26 0.10
CA ALA A 124 -4.13 19.88 0.06
C ALA A 124 -4.88 18.95 1.02
N ALA A 125 -5.09 19.38 2.27
CA ALA A 125 -5.81 18.60 3.28
C ALA A 125 -7.30 18.43 2.92
N ALA A 126 -7.93 19.49 2.41
CA ALA A 126 -9.31 19.44 1.95
C ALA A 126 -9.50 18.46 0.78
N LEU A 127 -8.57 18.43 -0.18
CA LEU A 127 -8.60 17.48 -1.28
C LEU A 127 -8.34 16.05 -0.82
N VAL A 128 -7.40 15.82 0.11
CA VAL A 128 -7.19 14.49 0.72
C VAL A 128 -8.46 14.01 1.40
N GLU A 129 -9.10 14.85 2.21
CA GLU A 129 -10.37 14.53 2.86
C GLU A 129 -11.46 14.14 1.85
N LEU A 130 -11.66 14.95 0.80
CA LEU A 130 -12.65 14.66 -0.25
C LEU A 130 -12.34 13.39 -1.06
N VAL A 131 -11.06 13.09 -1.27
CA VAL A 131 -10.61 11.87 -1.95
C VAL A 131 -10.85 10.65 -1.07
N LEU A 132 -10.57 10.73 0.23
CA LEU A 132 -10.83 9.64 1.18
C LEU A 132 -12.33 9.42 1.43
N ALA A 133 -13.13 10.47 1.27
CA ALA A 133 -14.59 10.38 1.25
C ALA A 133 -15.16 9.86 -0.09
N GLY A 134 -14.33 9.60 -1.10
CA GLY A 134 -14.77 9.13 -2.42
C GLY A 134 -15.57 10.14 -3.24
N LEU A 135 -15.53 11.43 -2.87
CA LEU A 135 -16.32 12.48 -3.52
C LEU A 135 -15.62 13.11 -4.73
N VAL A 136 -14.28 13.11 -4.69
CA VAL A 136 -13.43 13.75 -5.70
C VAL A 136 -12.38 12.76 -6.20
N THR A 137 -12.07 12.86 -7.49
CA THR A 137 -10.98 12.14 -8.18
C THR A 137 -10.13 13.12 -9.00
N ASN A 138 -9.04 12.64 -9.59
CA ASN A 138 -8.16 13.41 -10.47
C ASN A 138 -7.70 12.54 -11.66
N ASP A 139 -7.44 13.15 -12.81
CA ASP A 139 -7.06 12.46 -14.04
C ASP A 139 -5.57 12.05 -14.14
N SER A 140 -4.75 12.43 -13.16
CA SER A 140 -3.35 12.02 -13.03
C SER A 140 -3.17 10.97 -11.93
N LEU A 141 -2.46 9.91 -12.28
CA LEU A 141 -2.03 8.88 -11.33
C LEU A 141 -0.87 9.40 -10.46
N ALA A 142 -0.09 10.37 -10.93
CA ALA A 142 0.88 11.09 -10.09
C ALA A 142 0.21 11.84 -8.91
N ALA A 143 -0.99 12.40 -9.10
CA ALA A 143 -1.77 13.00 -8.01
C ALA A 143 -2.17 11.95 -6.97
N LEU A 144 -2.65 10.78 -7.40
CA LEU A 144 -2.97 9.67 -6.49
C LEU A 144 -1.74 9.23 -5.69
N ARG A 145 -0.58 9.02 -6.35
CA ARG A 145 0.67 8.66 -5.66
C ARG A 145 1.06 9.70 -4.62
N GLY A 146 0.91 10.99 -4.94
CA GLY A 146 1.15 12.09 -4.02
C GLY A 146 0.23 12.06 -2.79
N ILE A 147 -1.07 11.77 -2.99
CA ILE A 147 -2.04 11.62 -1.90
C ILE A 147 -1.69 10.43 -1.01
N LEU A 148 -1.41 9.26 -1.60
CA LEU A 148 -1.09 8.05 -0.84
C LEU A 148 0.22 8.17 -0.04
N ALA A 149 1.13 9.05 -0.46
CA ALA A 149 2.35 9.38 0.27
C ALA A 149 2.14 10.49 1.32
N TRP A 150 1.04 11.22 1.26
CA TRP A 150 0.79 12.42 2.06
C TRP A 150 0.79 12.12 3.56
N SER A 151 1.35 13.06 4.33
CA SER A 151 1.36 13.03 5.79
C SER A 151 0.96 14.39 6.35
N GLU A 152 0.10 14.39 7.37
CA GLU A 152 -0.06 15.60 8.20
C GLU A 152 1.23 15.98 8.94
N GLU A 153 2.12 15.01 9.22
CA GLU A 153 3.42 15.26 9.86
C GLU A 153 4.40 16.05 8.99
N ASP A 154 4.16 16.14 7.67
CA ASP A 154 4.90 17.03 6.77
C ASP A 154 4.58 18.52 7.04
N ARG A 155 3.52 18.80 7.82
CA ARG A 155 3.21 20.12 8.39
C ARG A 155 3.83 20.25 9.79
N GLU A 156 5.15 20.28 9.87
CA GLU A 156 5.90 20.91 10.96
C GLU A 156 5.33 20.71 12.38
N THR A 157 5.26 19.47 12.88
CA THR A 157 5.15 19.26 14.32
C THR A 157 6.54 19.47 14.91
N PRO A 158 6.82 20.51 15.73
CA PRO A 158 8.11 20.62 16.39
C PRO A 158 8.28 19.35 17.21
N ARG A 159 9.35 18.59 16.91
CA ARG A 159 9.69 17.35 17.60
C ARG A 159 9.51 17.56 19.10
N ARG A 160 8.53 16.88 19.70
CA ARG A 160 8.41 16.82 21.16
C ARG A 160 9.74 16.29 21.68
N SER A 161 10.45 17.09 22.46
CA SER A 161 11.70 16.72 23.10
C SER A 161 11.51 15.39 23.83
N LEU A 162 12.37 14.41 23.57
CA LEU A 162 12.22 13.03 24.04
C LEU A 162 12.64 12.86 25.52
N SER A 163 12.75 13.93 26.30
CA SER A 163 12.92 13.84 27.75
C SER A 163 12.46 15.11 28.49
N SER A 164 12.05 14.95 29.74
CA SER A 164 11.76 16.05 30.68
C SER A 164 12.96 16.97 30.89
N LEU A 165 14.17 16.43 30.80
CA LEU A 165 15.43 17.17 30.95
C LEU A 165 15.69 18.14 29.79
N GLU A 166 15.35 17.76 28.56
CA GLU A 166 15.46 18.65 27.39
C GLU A 166 14.44 19.80 27.45
N ALA A 167 13.24 19.53 27.98
CA ALA A 167 12.22 20.56 28.21
C ALA A 167 12.64 21.54 29.31
N GLU A 168 13.22 21.06 30.41
CA GLU A 168 13.79 21.90 31.48
C GLU A 168 14.96 22.75 30.99
N LEU A 169 15.88 22.18 30.20
CA LEU A 169 17.00 22.92 29.60
C LEU A 169 16.54 23.99 28.60
N ALA A 170 15.46 23.71 27.84
CA ALA A 170 14.87 24.69 26.93
C ALA A 170 14.13 25.80 27.67
N ALA A 171 13.44 25.49 28.78
CA ALA A 171 12.83 26.48 29.66
C ALA A 171 13.89 27.36 30.33
N TRP A 172 14.95 26.76 30.87
CA TRP A 172 16.09 27.43 31.50
C TRP A 172 16.80 28.41 30.54
N ARG A 173 16.90 28.06 29.25
CA ARG A 173 17.46 28.95 28.20
C ARG A 173 16.55 30.10 27.82
N ARG A 174 15.23 29.96 27.95
CA ARG A 174 14.26 31.03 27.68
C ARG A 174 14.18 32.03 28.82
N GLU A 175 14.32 31.57 30.07
CA GLU A 175 14.30 32.42 31.26
C GLU A 175 15.53 33.33 31.39
N ARG A 176 16.69 32.89 30.87
CA ARG A 176 17.90 33.71 30.76
C ARG A 176 18.01 34.30 29.36
N GLY A 177 17.09 35.21 29.05
CA GLY A 177 17.09 35.98 27.80
C GLY A 177 18.50 36.40 27.39
N ALA A 178 18.77 36.28 26.09
CA ALA A 178 20.07 36.53 25.45
C ALA A 178 20.81 37.71 26.10
N THR A 179 22.02 37.44 26.61
CA THR A 179 22.91 38.48 27.13
C THR A 179 23.08 39.57 26.07
N PRO A 180 22.62 40.81 26.29
CA PRO A 180 22.82 41.88 25.33
C PRO A 180 24.26 42.37 25.48
N GLY A 181 25.06 42.20 24.42
CA GLY A 181 26.37 42.83 24.30
C GLY A 181 27.53 41.86 24.20
N ALA A 182 27.87 41.47 22.97
CA ALA A 182 29.25 41.17 22.59
C ALA A 182 29.39 41.38 21.08
N GLN A 183 29.90 42.55 20.69
CA GLN A 183 30.38 42.81 19.32
C GLN A 183 31.52 41.84 18.96
N PRO A 184 31.67 41.50 17.66
CA PRO A 184 32.75 40.65 17.21
C PRO A 184 34.07 41.43 17.22
N GLY A 185 34.91 41.17 18.21
CA GLY A 185 36.28 41.68 18.30
C GLY A 185 37.27 40.52 18.37
N ASP A 186 38.39 40.73 17.68
CA ASP A 186 39.37 39.73 17.29
C ASP A 186 40.13 39.06 18.45
N GLY A 187 40.60 37.84 18.15
CA GLY A 187 41.73 37.11 18.75
C GLY A 187 42.09 37.35 20.22
N GLU A 188 41.84 36.34 21.08
CA GLU A 188 42.89 35.64 21.84
C GLU A 188 42.30 34.64 22.84
N THR A 189 43.10 33.63 23.15
CA THR A 189 42.79 32.44 23.94
C THR A 189 42.36 32.80 25.37
N ARG A 190 41.06 32.67 25.68
CA ARG A 190 40.54 32.86 27.05
C ARG A 190 40.70 31.57 27.85
N ARG A 191 41.38 31.65 29.01
CA ARG A 191 41.47 30.58 30.00
C ARG A 191 40.45 30.85 31.11
N ASP A 192 39.67 29.84 31.47
CA ASP A 192 38.75 29.89 32.61
C ASP A 192 39.35 29.18 33.84
N LEU A 193 38.78 29.44 35.02
CA LEU A 193 39.18 29.03 36.39
C LEU A 193 39.15 27.50 36.66
N GLY A 194 39.38 26.67 35.65
CA GLY A 194 39.46 25.20 35.74
C GLY A 194 40.49 24.55 34.81
N GLY A 195 41.39 25.33 34.18
CA GLY A 195 42.57 24.79 33.49
C GLY A 195 42.35 24.03 32.18
N LEU A 196 41.11 23.94 31.66
CA LEU A 196 40.82 23.23 30.40
C LEU A 196 40.86 24.16 29.18
N VAL A 197 41.77 23.86 28.25
CA VAL A 197 41.94 24.58 26.98
C VAL A 197 40.81 24.21 26.02
N HIS A 198 39.94 25.18 25.71
CA HIS A 198 38.89 24.99 24.70
C HIS A 198 39.43 25.33 23.30
N PRO A 199 39.34 24.41 22.32
CA PRO A 199 39.77 24.71 20.96
C PRO A 199 38.88 25.81 20.35
N GLY A 200 39.51 26.82 19.73
CA GLY A 200 38.78 27.94 19.13
C GLY A 200 37.78 27.50 18.06
N ARG A 201 36.68 28.26 17.91
CA ARG A 201 35.54 27.99 17.00
C ARG A 201 35.96 27.54 15.59
N ALA A 202 36.99 28.15 15.02
CA ALA A 202 37.49 27.78 13.68
C ALA A 202 38.01 26.33 13.60
N ARG A 203 38.65 25.83 14.66
CA ARG A 203 39.19 24.46 14.75
C ARG A 203 38.07 23.44 14.95
N LEU A 204 37.03 23.81 15.69
CA LEU A 204 35.81 23.02 15.90
C LEU A 204 34.98 22.88 14.60
N HIS A 205 34.88 23.94 13.80
CA HIS A 205 34.23 23.90 12.49
C HIS A 205 35.01 23.11 11.43
N ARG A 206 36.34 23.03 11.53
CA ARG A 206 37.17 22.17 10.66
C ARG A 206 37.02 20.70 11.05
N ALA A 207 37.11 20.37 12.35
CA ALA A 207 36.90 19.02 12.85
C ALA A 207 35.50 18.46 12.53
N ARG A 208 34.43 19.27 12.64
CA ARG A 208 33.07 18.88 12.22
C ARG A 208 32.96 18.59 10.72
N ARG A 209 33.68 19.34 9.87
CA ARG A 209 33.71 19.11 8.42
C ARG A 209 34.49 17.85 8.06
N ASP A 210 35.59 17.57 8.76
CA ASP A 210 36.40 16.37 8.53
C ASP A 210 35.71 15.10 9.01
N VAL A 211 34.95 15.16 10.11
CA VAL A 211 34.08 14.07 10.59
C VAL A 211 32.90 13.83 9.63
N SER A 212 32.28 14.91 9.11
CA SER A 212 31.21 14.80 8.11
C SER A 212 31.69 14.20 6.78
N ARG A 213 32.96 14.38 6.42
CA ARG A 213 33.58 13.74 5.24
C ARG A 213 33.92 12.26 5.44
N ARG A 214 34.18 11.83 6.68
CA ARG A 214 34.55 10.44 7.02
C ARG A 214 33.34 9.53 7.23
N LEU A 215 32.18 10.08 7.60
CA LEU A 215 30.99 9.30 7.94
C LEU A 215 29.99 9.09 6.79
N GLY A 216 30.25 9.62 5.58
CA GLY A 216 29.26 9.66 4.51
C GLY A 216 28.12 10.62 4.87
N ALA A 217 27.67 11.42 3.92
CA ALA A 217 26.76 12.53 4.18
C ALA A 217 25.38 12.05 4.69
N ALA A 218 25.04 12.37 5.94
CA ALA A 218 23.65 12.53 6.33
C ALA A 218 23.10 13.82 5.66
N PRO A 219 21.91 13.80 5.04
CA PRO A 219 21.37 15.00 4.40
C PRO A 219 21.10 16.09 5.46
N ALA A 220 21.39 17.33 5.08
CA ALA A 220 21.01 18.53 5.84
C ALA A 220 19.49 18.58 6.05
N PRO A 221 18.97 19.27 7.10
CA PRO A 221 17.54 19.51 7.20
C PRO A 221 17.06 20.23 5.93
N ALA A 222 16.12 19.60 5.24
CA ALA A 222 15.57 20.10 3.99
C ALA A 222 14.97 21.50 4.22
N ALA A 223 15.16 22.39 3.25
CA ALA A 223 14.30 23.55 3.08
C ALA A 223 12.83 23.09 3.12
N ALA A 224 11.92 23.93 3.65
CA ALA A 224 10.49 23.66 3.73
C ALA A 224 10.02 22.90 2.47
N ALA A 225 9.42 21.73 2.68
CA ALA A 225 8.91 20.93 1.57
C ALA A 225 7.97 21.81 0.73
N PRO A 226 8.12 21.85 -0.59
CA PRO A 226 7.22 22.62 -1.43
C PRO A 226 5.78 22.18 -1.13
N ALA A 227 4.86 23.14 -1.01
CA ALA A 227 3.43 22.86 -0.92
C ALA A 227 3.05 21.84 -2.00
N ALA A 228 2.29 20.80 -1.62
CA ALA A 228 1.95 19.69 -2.50
C ALA A 228 1.01 20.17 -3.62
N ARG A 229 1.57 20.69 -4.71
CA ARG A 229 0.82 20.99 -5.93
C ARG A 229 0.73 19.74 -6.78
N TRP A 230 -0.42 19.08 -6.73
CA TRP A 230 -0.67 17.89 -7.52
C TRP A 230 -1.06 18.23 -8.97
N PRO A 231 -0.56 17.48 -9.96
CA PRO A 231 -0.93 17.68 -11.36
C PRO A 231 -2.37 17.21 -11.65
N GLY A 232 -2.82 17.42 -12.87
CA GLY A 232 -4.14 16.98 -13.33
C GLY A 232 -5.29 17.86 -12.86
N ARG A 233 -6.50 17.47 -13.26
CA ARG A 233 -7.75 18.16 -12.95
C ARG A 233 -8.52 17.39 -11.90
N TRP A 234 -8.90 18.09 -10.85
CA TRP A 234 -9.79 17.61 -9.81
C TRP A 234 -11.23 17.63 -10.31
N SER A 235 -11.97 16.55 -10.10
CA SER A 235 -13.36 16.44 -10.55
C SER A 235 -14.20 15.60 -9.61
N LEU A 236 -15.50 15.85 -9.60
CA LEU A 236 -16.45 15.09 -8.80
C LEU A 236 -16.61 13.66 -9.33
N VAL A 237 -16.69 12.70 -8.41
CA VAL A 237 -16.99 11.29 -8.70
C VAL A 237 -18.43 11.11 -9.18
N HIS A 238 -19.39 11.84 -8.59
CA HIS A 238 -20.83 11.74 -8.90
C HIS A 238 -21.24 12.57 -10.12
N ARG A 239 -20.48 12.42 -11.22
CA ARG A 239 -20.78 13.04 -12.52
C ARG A 239 -20.86 11.95 -13.58
N ILE A 240 -21.65 12.18 -14.63
CA ILE A 240 -21.85 11.23 -15.74
C ILE A 240 -20.56 10.64 -16.31
N GLY A 241 -19.46 11.41 -16.29
CA GLY A 241 -18.15 10.95 -16.76
C GLY A 241 -17.49 9.90 -15.87
N VAL A 242 -17.69 9.94 -14.55
CA VAL A 242 -17.10 8.95 -13.62
C VAL A 242 -18.16 7.94 -13.20
N TRP A 243 -19.29 8.45 -12.70
CA TRP A 243 -20.44 7.67 -12.26
C TRP A 243 -21.10 6.85 -13.37
N GLY A 244 -21.27 7.44 -14.56
CA GLY A 244 -22.06 6.81 -15.62
C GLY A 244 -23.57 6.92 -15.39
N ARG A 245 -24.33 6.11 -16.14
CA ARG A 245 -25.80 6.06 -16.00
C ARG A 245 -26.16 5.11 -14.88
N ASP A 246 -27.23 5.44 -14.17
CA ASP A 246 -27.81 4.49 -13.23
C ASP A 246 -28.39 3.29 -13.99
N LEU A 247 -28.09 2.11 -13.46
CA LEU A 247 -28.60 0.86 -13.97
C LEU A 247 -29.70 0.34 -13.04
N PRO A 248 -30.74 -0.32 -13.59
CA PRO A 248 -31.66 -1.10 -12.78
C PRO A 248 -30.90 -2.04 -11.86
N PHE A 249 -31.42 -2.23 -10.64
CA PHE A 249 -30.76 -3.01 -9.60
C PHE A 249 -30.35 -4.41 -10.08
N ASP A 250 -31.24 -5.09 -10.82
CA ASP A 250 -30.99 -6.42 -11.35
C ASP A 250 -29.88 -6.46 -12.42
N ASP A 251 -29.76 -5.44 -13.26
CA ASP A 251 -28.72 -5.34 -14.28
C ASP A 251 -27.36 -5.05 -13.64
N ARG A 252 -27.35 -4.19 -12.60
CA ARG A 252 -26.17 -3.90 -11.78
C ARG A 252 -25.67 -5.19 -11.12
N LEU A 253 -26.55 -5.94 -10.46
CA LEU A 253 -26.19 -7.20 -9.81
C LEU A 253 -25.66 -8.25 -10.78
N ASP A 254 -26.23 -8.39 -11.98
CA ASP A 254 -25.72 -9.34 -12.98
C ASP A 254 -24.26 -9.03 -13.35
N ARG A 255 -23.97 -7.76 -13.60
CA ARG A 255 -22.63 -7.28 -13.99
C ARG A 255 -21.65 -7.40 -12.83
N GLN A 256 -22.05 -7.04 -11.62
CA GLN A 256 -21.25 -7.23 -10.41
C GLN A 256 -20.94 -8.71 -10.16
N ALA A 257 -21.93 -9.61 -10.28
CA ALA A 257 -21.72 -11.04 -10.10
C ALA A 257 -20.71 -11.62 -11.11
N ARG A 258 -20.83 -11.26 -12.40
CA ARG A 258 -19.87 -11.65 -13.43
C ARG A 258 -18.48 -11.09 -13.16
N GLN A 259 -18.40 -9.85 -12.71
CA GLN A 259 -17.13 -9.20 -12.37
C GLN A 259 -16.41 -9.92 -11.23
N LEU A 260 -17.13 -10.26 -10.15
CA LEU A 260 -16.56 -11.00 -9.03
C LEU A 260 -16.08 -12.40 -9.44
N LEU A 261 -16.84 -13.11 -10.29
CA LEU A 261 -16.43 -14.41 -10.82
C LEU A 261 -15.15 -14.31 -11.66
N GLN A 262 -15.01 -13.26 -12.47
CA GLN A 262 -13.81 -13.03 -13.28
C GLN A 262 -12.59 -12.65 -12.44
N ALA A 263 -12.80 -11.85 -11.40
CA ALA A 263 -11.77 -11.36 -10.50
C ALA A 263 -11.21 -12.45 -9.56
N TYR A 264 -12.11 -13.15 -8.86
CA TYR A 264 -11.75 -14.10 -7.81
C TYR A 264 -11.62 -15.54 -8.33
N GLY A 265 -12.25 -15.88 -9.45
CA GLY A 265 -12.37 -17.25 -9.96
C GLY A 265 -13.34 -18.11 -9.15
N ILE A 266 -13.20 -18.10 -7.82
CA ILE A 266 -14.11 -18.69 -6.84
C ILE A 266 -14.59 -17.57 -5.91
N VAL A 267 -15.89 -17.30 -5.93
CA VAL A 267 -16.51 -16.29 -5.08
C VAL A 267 -17.08 -16.94 -3.83
N THR A 268 -16.72 -16.39 -2.68
CA THR A 268 -17.24 -16.78 -1.36
C THR A 268 -17.77 -15.55 -0.64
N ARG A 269 -18.55 -15.73 0.44
CA ARG A 269 -18.97 -14.59 1.28
C ARG A 269 -17.76 -13.82 1.78
N GLN A 270 -16.76 -14.54 2.27
CA GLN A 270 -15.56 -13.96 2.84
C GLN A 270 -14.71 -13.19 1.83
N SER A 271 -14.74 -13.58 0.56
CA SER A 271 -14.07 -12.84 -0.53
C SER A 271 -14.47 -11.36 -0.56
N LEU A 272 -15.68 -11.04 -0.08
CA LEU A 272 -16.25 -9.70 -0.08
C LEU A 272 -16.13 -8.98 1.27
N GLU A 273 -15.77 -9.68 2.36
CA GLU A 273 -15.60 -9.08 3.70
C GLU A 273 -14.36 -8.17 3.77
N ALA A 274 -13.47 -8.25 2.78
CA ALA A 274 -12.31 -7.37 2.64
C ALA A 274 -12.69 -5.93 2.22
N ASP A 275 -13.96 -5.67 1.90
CA ASP A 275 -14.49 -4.35 1.53
C ASP A 275 -15.43 -3.79 2.63
N PRO A 276 -14.90 -3.03 3.61
CA PRO A 276 -15.71 -2.51 4.73
C PRO A 276 -16.64 -1.35 4.34
N GLU A 277 -16.46 -0.76 3.15
CA GLU A 277 -17.17 0.43 2.67
C GLU A 277 -18.23 0.04 1.60
N GLY A 278 -18.58 -1.25 1.55
CA GLY A 278 -18.75 -1.98 0.29
C GLY A 278 -20.06 -1.82 -0.50
N ALA A 279 -19.87 -1.61 -1.80
CA ALA A 279 -20.87 -1.74 -2.87
C ALA A 279 -21.37 -3.19 -3.11
N TRP A 280 -20.83 -4.17 -2.39
CA TRP A 280 -21.14 -5.59 -2.58
C TRP A 280 -22.20 -6.08 -1.61
N ASN A 281 -23.46 -6.13 -2.06
CA ASN A 281 -24.54 -6.74 -1.30
C ASN A 281 -24.52 -8.28 -1.44
N TRP A 282 -23.88 -8.98 -0.50
CA TRP A 282 -23.81 -10.45 -0.54
C TRP A 282 -25.18 -11.13 -0.60
N GLY A 283 -26.19 -10.63 0.13
CA GLY A 283 -27.51 -11.24 0.13
C GLY A 283 -28.15 -11.23 -1.28
N ALA A 284 -28.05 -10.08 -1.96
CA ALA A 284 -28.55 -9.93 -3.31
C ALA A 284 -27.71 -10.68 -4.35
N LEU A 285 -26.38 -10.63 -4.23
CA LEU A 285 -25.45 -11.37 -5.08
C LEU A 285 -25.63 -12.89 -4.95
N TYR A 286 -25.87 -13.39 -3.74
CA TYR A 286 -26.14 -14.81 -3.49
C TYR A 286 -27.39 -15.28 -4.24
N ALA A 287 -28.50 -14.53 -4.15
CA ALA A 287 -29.71 -14.82 -4.91
C ALA A 287 -29.45 -14.78 -6.43
N ARG A 288 -28.65 -13.82 -6.90
CA ARG A 288 -28.23 -13.73 -8.31
C ARG A 288 -27.40 -14.96 -8.74
N PHE A 289 -26.45 -15.41 -7.93
CA PHE A 289 -25.67 -16.61 -8.22
C PHE A 289 -26.53 -17.88 -8.28
N GLN A 290 -27.56 -17.99 -7.44
CA GLN A 290 -28.52 -19.11 -7.53
C GLN A 290 -29.29 -19.11 -8.86
N LEU A 291 -29.71 -17.93 -9.34
CA LEU A 291 -30.35 -17.82 -10.65
C LEU A 291 -29.36 -18.18 -11.79
N MET A 292 -28.11 -17.73 -11.70
CA MET A 292 -27.07 -18.10 -12.66
C MET A 292 -26.78 -19.61 -12.65
N GLU A 293 -26.81 -20.26 -11.48
CA GLU A 293 -26.68 -21.71 -11.34
C GLU A 293 -27.84 -22.45 -12.04
N MET A 294 -29.09 -22.01 -11.83
CA MET A 294 -30.27 -22.61 -12.49
C MET A 294 -30.19 -22.52 -14.02
N ARG A 295 -29.56 -21.46 -14.55
CA ARG A 295 -29.30 -21.30 -15.99
C ARG A 295 -28.06 -22.06 -16.48
N GLY A 296 -27.30 -22.69 -15.58
CA GLY A 296 -26.09 -23.45 -15.90
C GLY A 296 -24.84 -22.60 -16.12
N GLU A 297 -24.91 -21.28 -15.88
CA GLU A 297 -23.78 -20.34 -16.07
C GLU A 297 -22.71 -20.44 -14.98
N VAL A 298 -23.10 -20.91 -13.79
CA VAL A 298 -22.26 -20.99 -12.60
C VAL A 298 -22.40 -22.36 -11.96
N ARG A 299 -21.31 -22.85 -11.34
CA ARG A 299 -21.31 -24.02 -10.48
C ARG A 299 -21.30 -23.58 -9.02
N ARG A 300 -22.22 -24.17 -8.25
CA ARG A 300 -22.28 -24.04 -6.79
C ARG A 300 -21.64 -25.27 -6.15
N GLY A 301 -20.83 -25.07 -5.12
CA GLY A 301 -20.20 -26.19 -4.41
C GLY A 301 -19.19 -25.77 -3.34
N TYR A 302 -18.29 -26.69 -3.02
CA TYR A 302 -17.18 -26.49 -2.10
C TYR A 302 -15.88 -26.80 -2.86
N PHE A 303 -15.23 -25.77 -3.38
CA PHE A 303 -14.03 -25.91 -4.23
C PHE A 303 -12.74 -25.73 -3.43
N VAL A 304 -12.77 -24.92 -2.37
CA VAL A 304 -11.65 -24.65 -1.46
C VAL A 304 -11.98 -25.18 -0.07
N GLN A 305 -11.11 -26.05 0.46
CA GLN A 305 -11.23 -26.57 1.82
C GLN A 305 -10.91 -25.49 2.86
N GLY A 306 -11.65 -25.49 3.97
CA GLY A 306 -11.43 -24.57 5.10
C GLY A 306 -12.15 -23.22 4.99
N LEU A 307 -12.70 -22.88 3.82
CA LEU A 307 -13.56 -21.72 3.67
C LEU A 307 -15.01 -22.05 4.06
N PRO A 308 -15.68 -21.20 4.86
CA PRO A 308 -17.05 -21.45 5.29
C PRO A 308 -18.06 -21.18 4.17
N GLY A 309 -19.18 -21.89 4.22
CA GLY A 309 -20.34 -21.64 3.37
C GLY A 309 -20.19 -22.09 1.92
N VAL A 310 -21.22 -21.81 1.14
CA VAL A 310 -21.32 -22.15 -0.28
C VAL A 310 -20.41 -21.26 -1.12
N GLN A 311 -19.79 -21.86 -2.15
CA GLN A 311 -18.89 -21.18 -3.08
C GLN A 311 -19.45 -21.25 -4.50
N PHE A 312 -19.14 -20.23 -5.29
CA PHE A 312 -19.59 -20.11 -6.68
C PHE A 312 -18.41 -19.90 -7.62
N ALA A 313 -18.40 -20.60 -8.75
CA ALA A 313 -17.35 -20.48 -9.75
C ALA A 313 -17.91 -20.69 -11.16
N LEU A 314 -17.24 -20.12 -12.17
CA LEU A 314 -17.54 -20.44 -13.57
C LEU A 314 -17.20 -21.92 -13.86
N PRO A 315 -17.97 -22.62 -14.71
CA PRO A 315 -17.67 -24.00 -15.11
C PRO A 315 -16.21 -24.18 -15.57
N GLU A 316 -15.72 -23.27 -16.40
CA GLU A 316 -14.36 -23.28 -16.95
C GLU A 316 -13.31 -23.07 -15.84
N ALA A 317 -13.63 -22.27 -14.81
CA ALA A 317 -12.73 -22.09 -13.67
C ALA A 317 -12.58 -23.40 -12.88
N VAL A 318 -13.68 -24.15 -12.69
CA VAL A 318 -13.66 -25.47 -12.03
C VAL A 318 -12.86 -26.49 -12.83
N GLU A 319 -13.00 -26.49 -14.15
CA GLU A 319 -12.24 -27.38 -15.04
C GLU A 319 -10.74 -27.09 -14.99
N ARG A 320 -10.33 -25.82 -15.08
CA ARG A 320 -8.91 -25.42 -14.91
C ARG A 320 -8.34 -25.83 -13.56
N LEU A 321 -9.11 -25.67 -12.47
CA LEU A 321 -8.68 -26.10 -11.12
C LEU A 321 -8.44 -27.61 -11.07
N ARG A 322 -9.30 -28.41 -11.70
CA ARG A 322 -9.12 -29.88 -11.81
C ARG A 322 -7.88 -30.24 -12.63
N GLU A 323 -7.56 -29.48 -13.67
CA GLU A 323 -6.36 -29.72 -14.48
C GLU A 323 -5.09 -29.40 -13.70
N TRP A 324 -5.06 -28.24 -13.03
CA TRP A 324 -3.88 -27.75 -12.29
C TRP A 324 -3.59 -28.54 -11.01
N THR A 325 -4.57 -29.24 -10.46
CA THR A 325 -4.38 -30.09 -9.28
C THR A 325 -3.82 -31.48 -9.61
N ARG A 326 -3.76 -31.88 -10.90
CA ARG A 326 -3.18 -33.17 -11.30
C ARG A 326 -1.68 -33.25 -10.98
N PRO A 327 -1.15 -34.42 -10.55
CA PRO A 327 0.28 -34.58 -10.25
C PRO A 327 1.19 -34.11 -11.39
N GLU A 328 0.80 -34.36 -12.63
CA GLU A 328 1.55 -34.11 -13.86
C GLU A 328 1.25 -32.75 -14.51
N ALA A 329 0.53 -31.85 -13.81
CA ALA A 329 0.19 -30.55 -14.36
C ALA A 329 1.45 -29.76 -14.78
N PRO A 330 1.46 -29.09 -15.95
CA PRO A 330 2.52 -28.17 -16.32
C PRO A 330 2.69 -27.10 -15.23
N GLY A 331 3.94 -26.81 -14.82
CA GLY A 331 4.20 -25.84 -13.75
C GLY A 331 3.89 -26.33 -12.33
N ALA A 332 3.69 -27.65 -12.12
CA ALA A 332 3.48 -28.22 -10.78
C ALA A 332 4.64 -27.96 -9.78
N GLY A 333 5.80 -27.51 -10.23
CA GLY A 333 6.92 -27.08 -9.38
C GLY A 333 7.03 -25.56 -9.22
N ASP A 334 6.19 -24.78 -9.89
CA ASP A 334 6.31 -23.33 -9.93
C ASP A 334 5.86 -22.71 -8.61
N LEU A 335 6.66 -21.75 -8.14
CA LEU A 335 6.34 -20.91 -7.00
C LEU A 335 5.60 -19.68 -7.47
N VAL A 336 4.41 -19.44 -6.91
CA VAL A 336 3.57 -18.28 -7.24
C VAL A 336 3.54 -17.35 -6.04
N LEU A 337 4.03 -16.12 -6.20
CA LEU A 337 3.97 -15.10 -5.17
C LEU A 337 2.67 -14.30 -5.29
N LEU A 338 1.97 -14.14 -4.17
CA LEU A 338 0.82 -13.23 -4.06
C LEU A 338 1.04 -12.28 -2.88
N ASN A 339 0.53 -11.05 -3.01
CA ASN A 339 0.32 -10.23 -1.83
C ASN A 339 -0.86 -10.78 -1.01
N ALA A 340 -0.82 -10.63 0.31
CA ALA A 340 -1.88 -11.14 1.18
C ALA A 340 -3.25 -10.48 0.92
N THR A 341 -3.27 -9.25 0.39
CA THR A 341 -4.49 -8.48 0.04
C THR A 341 -5.02 -8.76 -1.36
N ASP A 342 -4.36 -9.64 -2.10
CA ASP A 342 -4.71 -9.98 -3.47
C ASP A 342 -6.08 -10.69 -3.56
N PRO A 343 -6.98 -10.31 -4.48
CA PRO A 343 -8.26 -11.00 -4.67
C PRO A 343 -8.15 -12.49 -5.01
N ALA A 344 -7.07 -12.92 -5.67
CA ALA A 344 -6.81 -14.33 -5.96
C ALA A 344 -6.39 -15.12 -4.71
N ASN A 345 -6.05 -14.44 -3.59
CA ASN A 345 -5.75 -15.09 -2.34
C ASN A 345 -7.03 -15.62 -1.66
N VAL A 346 -7.10 -16.94 -1.48
CA VAL A 346 -8.17 -17.62 -0.76
C VAL A 346 -7.80 -18.00 0.69
N PHE A 347 -6.55 -17.75 1.11
CA PHE A 347 -6.02 -18.10 2.45
C PHE A 347 -6.02 -16.89 3.41
N GLY A 348 -5.81 -17.10 4.70
CA GLY A 348 -5.79 -16.03 5.72
C GLY A 348 -6.88 -16.19 6.79
N PRO A 349 -7.61 -15.12 7.19
CA PRO A 349 -8.35 -15.07 8.46
C PRO A 349 -9.58 -15.98 8.56
N ALA A 350 -9.98 -16.68 7.49
CA ALA A 350 -11.08 -17.67 7.54
C ALA A 350 -10.68 -18.95 8.24
N LEU A 351 -9.39 -19.27 8.16
CA LEU A 351 -8.86 -20.45 8.80
C LEU A 351 -8.68 -20.07 10.27
N PRO A 352 -9.23 -20.86 11.22
CA PRO A 352 -9.02 -20.58 12.64
C PRO A 352 -7.53 -20.34 12.89
N LEU A 353 -7.14 -19.35 13.68
CA LEU A 353 -5.72 -18.93 13.76
C LEU A 353 -4.79 -19.97 14.42
N MET A 354 -5.35 -21.02 15.05
CA MET A 354 -4.59 -22.06 15.75
C MET A 354 -5.10 -23.43 15.35
N ASP A 355 -4.21 -24.35 15.02
CA ASP A 355 -4.52 -25.77 15.17
C ASP A 355 -4.37 -26.14 16.65
N GLU A 356 -4.88 -27.31 17.06
CA GLU A 356 -4.67 -27.79 18.42
C GLU A 356 -3.19 -28.18 18.69
N ALA A 357 -2.33 -28.12 17.67
CA ALA A 357 -0.94 -28.55 17.71
C ALA A 357 0.07 -27.41 17.97
N GLY A 358 -0.33 -26.13 17.82
CA GLY A 358 0.55 -24.97 17.98
C GLY A 358 1.53 -24.77 16.82
N GLU A 359 1.28 -25.35 15.65
CA GLU A 359 2.18 -25.31 14.49
C GLU A 359 1.94 -24.02 13.67
N THR A 360 3.02 -23.42 13.15
CA THR A 360 2.92 -22.14 12.42
C THR A 360 2.47 -22.38 10.97
N ASP A 361 1.16 -22.44 10.74
CA ASP A 361 0.58 -22.68 9.42
C ASP A 361 0.67 -21.43 8.50
N PRO A 362 1.43 -21.47 7.38
CA PRO A 362 1.56 -20.35 6.45
C PRO A 362 0.25 -19.99 5.72
N ALA A 363 -0.81 -20.78 5.87
CA ALA A 363 -2.15 -20.45 5.38
C ALA A 363 -2.93 -19.51 6.32
N ARG A 364 -2.48 -19.28 7.55
CA ARG A 364 -3.18 -18.51 8.59
C ARG A 364 -2.47 -17.18 8.85
N PHE A 365 -2.99 -16.12 8.26
CA PHE A 365 -2.37 -14.79 8.36
C PHE A 365 -3.36 -13.64 8.15
N SER A 366 -2.97 -12.46 8.63
CA SER A 366 -3.70 -11.23 8.34
C SER A 366 -3.48 -10.79 6.89
N ARG A 367 -4.56 -10.48 6.18
CA ARG A 367 -4.52 -9.95 4.80
C ARG A 367 -4.20 -8.45 4.81
N ILE A 368 -2.92 -8.12 5.03
CA ILE A 368 -2.41 -6.74 5.05
C ILE A 368 -1.35 -6.54 3.96
N PRO A 369 -1.13 -5.30 3.47
CA PRO A 369 -0.22 -5.03 2.35
C PRO A 369 1.21 -5.50 2.61
N SER A 370 1.68 -5.51 3.86
CA SER A 370 3.06 -5.91 4.19
C SER A 370 3.29 -7.42 4.27
N ASN A 371 2.27 -8.23 3.93
CA ASN A 371 2.37 -9.67 3.97
C ASN A 371 2.32 -10.24 2.54
N TRP A 372 3.16 -11.23 2.27
CA TRP A 372 3.18 -11.96 1.00
C TRP A 372 3.19 -13.46 1.25
N VAL A 373 2.48 -14.20 0.40
CA VAL A 373 2.41 -15.65 0.47
C VAL A 373 2.95 -16.24 -0.83
N VAL A 374 3.81 -17.24 -0.71
CA VAL A 374 4.29 -18.06 -1.81
C VAL A 374 3.49 -19.34 -1.82
N LEU A 375 2.84 -19.62 -2.96
CA LEU A 375 2.10 -20.82 -3.20
C LEU A 375 2.94 -21.82 -3.99
N LEU A 376 2.87 -23.08 -3.60
CA LEU A 376 3.34 -24.23 -4.38
C LEU A 376 2.14 -25.12 -4.68
N ARG A 377 1.82 -25.33 -5.96
CA ARG A 377 0.64 -26.10 -6.40
C ARG A 377 -0.67 -25.59 -5.79
N GLY A 378 -0.80 -24.27 -5.63
CA GLY A 378 -1.97 -23.63 -5.05
C GLY A 378 -2.10 -23.77 -3.53
N ARG A 379 -1.09 -24.30 -2.83
CA ARG A 379 -1.05 -24.35 -1.36
C ARG A 379 0.00 -23.40 -0.80
N PRO A 380 -0.26 -22.69 0.32
CA PRO A 380 0.74 -21.87 0.99
C PRO A 380 1.95 -22.70 1.39
N ALA A 381 3.10 -22.34 0.82
CA ALA A 381 4.39 -22.95 1.14
C ALA A 381 5.22 -22.06 2.06
N LEU A 382 5.13 -20.74 1.89
CA LEU A 382 5.84 -19.77 2.71
C LEU A 382 5.05 -18.47 2.83
N LEU A 383 5.00 -17.90 4.03
CA LEU A 383 4.45 -16.59 4.34
C LEU A 383 5.59 -15.69 4.80
N LEU A 384 5.68 -14.50 4.22
CA LEU A 384 6.57 -13.42 4.64
C LEU A 384 5.73 -12.29 5.26
N GLU A 385 5.90 -12.05 6.56
CA GLU A 385 5.34 -10.90 7.27
C GLU A 385 6.41 -9.80 7.41
N ALA A 386 6.63 -9.02 6.35
CA ALA A 386 7.76 -8.08 6.30
C ALA A 386 7.70 -7.01 7.40
N GLY A 387 6.50 -6.59 7.80
CA GLY A 387 6.32 -5.60 8.87
C GLY A 387 6.75 -6.11 10.25
N ALA A 388 6.61 -7.42 10.49
CA ALA A 388 7.03 -8.08 11.72
C ALA A 388 8.44 -8.67 11.62
N GLY A 389 9.00 -8.78 10.40
CA GLY A 389 10.28 -9.45 10.15
C GLY A 389 10.21 -10.95 10.40
N ARG A 390 9.07 -11.58 10.09
CA ARG A 390 8.85 -13.01 10.34
C ARG A 390 8.59 -13.78 9.06
N VAL A 391 9.00 -15.04 9.07
CA VAL A 391 8.68 -16.01 8.03
C VAL A 391 8.03 -17.23 8.67
N ALA A 392 6.97 -17.74 8.03
CA ALA A 392 6.41 -19.06 8.33
C ALA A 392 6.49 -19.91 7.07
N ALA A 393 7.04 -21.12 7.17
CA ALA A 393 7.18 -22.07 6.09
C ALA A 393 6.45 -23.36 6.44
N LEU A 394 5.85 -23.99 5.43
CA LEU A 394 5.13 -25.25 5.58
C LEU A 394 6.07 -26.35 6.08
N ASP A 395 5.63 -27.15 7.05
CA ASP A 395 6.42 -28.24 7.58
C ASP A 395 6.77 -29.29 6.51
N GLY A 396 8.02 -29.76 6.56
CA GLY A 396 8.55 -30.68 5.56
C GLY A 396 8.83 -30.07 4.19
N LEU A 397 8.71 -28.75 4.01
CA LEU A 397 9.09 -28.09 2.77
C LEU A 397 10.60 -28.31 2.50
N PRO A 398 10.99 -28.84 1.32
CA PRO A 398 12.40 -29.07 1.03
C PRO A 398 13.23 -27.79 1.16
N PRO A 399 14.42 -27.82 1.79
CA PRO A 399 15.22 -26.61 2.03
C PRO A 399 15.51 -25.79 0.77
N GLY A 400 15.76 -26.45 -0.35
CA GLY A 400 15.97 -25.78 -1.63
C GLY A 400 14.74 -25.00 -2.13
N THR A 401 13.54 -25.55 -1.91
CA THR A 401 12.27 -24.89 -2.26
C THR A 401 11.96 -23.75 -1.29
N ALA A 402 12.18 -23.95 0.01
CA ALA A 402 12.03 -22.91 1.02
C ALA A 402 12.95 -21.71 0.75
N ARG A 403 14.21 -21.96 0.39
CA ARG A 403 15.17 -20.93 -0.03
C ARG A 403 14.70 -20.15 -1.26
N GLN A 404 14.22 -20.85 -2.30
CA GLN A 404 13.70 -20.20 -3.51
C GLN A 404 12.45 -19.36 -3.22
N ALA A 405 11.54 -19.87 -2.39
CA ALA A 405 10.33 -19.17 -1.97
C ALA A 405 10.67 -17.91 -1.17
N LEU A 406 11.60 -18.00 -0.21
CA LEU A 406 12.06 -16.85 0.56
C LEU A 406 12.71 -15.79 -0.35
N ALA A 407 13.60 -16.21 -1.26
CA ALA A 407 14.27 -15.28 -2.19
C ALA A 407 13.26 -14.58 -3.12
N LEU A 408 12.25 -15.31 -3.62
CA LEU A 408 11.17 -14.75 -4.43
C LEU A 408 10.37 -13.69 -3.66
N ALA A 409 9.89 -14.03 -2.45
CA ALA A 409 9.11 -13.12 -1.62
C ALA A 409 9.92 -11.89 -1.17
N ALA A 410 11.15 -12.10 -0.69
CA ALA A 410 12.02 -11.05 -0.20
C ALA A 410 12.50 -10.10 -1.31
N GLY A 411 12.86 -10.66 -2.48
CA GLY A 411 13.27 -9.86 -3.64
C GLY A 411 12.17 -8.89 -4.08
N HIS A 412 10.93 -9.37 -4.13
CA HIS A 412 9.77 -8.55 -4.45
C HIS A 412 9.43 -7.56 -3.32
N ALA A 413 9.33 -8.03 -2.07
CA ALA A 413 8.93 -7.21 -0.93
C ALA A 413 9.91 -6.07 -0.63
N ALA A 414 11.21 -6.33 -0.76
CA ALA A 414 12.25 -5.31 -0.58
C ALA A 414 12.08 -4.21 -1.62
N ALA A 415 11.99 -4.54 -2.92
CA ALA A 415 11.88 -3.57 -4.01
C ALA A 415 12.84 -2.36 -3.85
N GLY A 416 14.10 -2.63 -3.50
CA GLY A 416 15.13 -1.60 -3.23
C GLY A 416 15.09 -0.94 -1.84
N ARG A 417 14.16 -1.34 -0.98
CA ARG A 417 14.05 -0.89 0.43
C ARG A 417 14.67 -1.91 1.37
N ARG A 418 15.02 -1.46 2.58
CA ARG A 418 15.53 -2.33 3.65
C ARG A 418 14.42 -3.29 4.09
N LEU A 419 14.67 -4.58 3.94
CA LEU A 419 13.85 -5.67 4.49
C LEU A 419 14.66 -6.38 5.58
N VAL A 420 14.04 -6.58 6.75
CA VAL A 420 14.66 -7.18 7.92
C VAL A 420 13.89 -8.43 8.34
N LEU A 421 14.61 -9.49 8.68
CA LEU A 421 14.08 -10.74 9.22
C LEU A 421 14.72 -11.06 10.57
N ARG A 422 13.91 -11.67 11.43
CA ARG A 422 14.25 -12.01 12.83
C ARG A 422 13.83 -13.42 13.18
N GLU A 423 12.66 -13.84 12.71
CA GLU A 423 12.05 -15.11 13.11
C GLU A 423 11.75 -15.99 11.89
N TRP A 424 11.94 -17.29 12.07
CA TRP A 424 11.56 -18.35 11.14
C TRP A 424 10.77 -19.41 11.91
N ASN A 425 9.51 -19.64 11.51
CA ASN A 425 8.59 -20.58 12.18
C ASN A 425 8.43 -20.32 13.69
N GLY A 426 8.53 -19.06 14.11
CA GLY A 426 8.43 -18.64 15.51
C GLY A 426 9.75 -18.61 16.29
N ASP A 427 10.81 -19.21 15.75
CA ASP A 427 12.13 -19.23 16.39
C ASP A 427 13.04 -18.12 15.87
N LEU A 428 13.91 -17.58 16.74
CA LEU A 428 14.89 -16.58 16.34
C LEU A 428 15.91 -17.19 15.35
N ILE A 429 16.05 -16.57 14.19
CA ILE A 429 16.97 -17.04 13.13
C ILE A 429 18.40 -17.11 13.64
N LEU A 430 18.81 -16.19 14.52
CA LEU A 430 20.16 -16.15 15.10
C LEU A 430 20.53 -17.40 15.89
N GLU A 431 19.54 -18.04 16.51
CA GLU A 431 19.72 -19.14 17.47
C GLU A 431 19.24 -20.48 16.89
N GLY A 432 18.55 -20.46 15.75
CA GLY A 432 17.96 -21.63 15.12
C GLY A 432 18.69 -22.13 13.86
N ASP A 433 18.26 -23.29 13.39
CA ASP A 433 18.83 -23.99 12.23
C ASP A 433 18.50 -23.32 10.88
N ALA A 434 17.67 -22.27 10.88
CA ALA A 434 17.26 -21.54 9.68
C ALA A 434 18.31 -20.56 9.15
N ALA A 435 19.33 -20.19 9.93
CA ALA A 435 20.33 -19.19 9.53
C ALA A 435 21.01 -19.48 8.18
N PRO A 436 21.53 -20.70 7.90
CA PRO A 436 22.16 -21.00 6.61
C PRO A 436 21.20 -20.81 5.43
N LEU A 437 19.96 -21.26 5.58
CA LEU A 437 18.92 -21.14 4.55
C LEU A 437 18.61 -19.68 4.24
N VAL A 438 18.48 -18.84 5.28
CA VAL A 438 18.20 -17.42 5.16
C VAL A 438 19.37 -16.67 4.49
N GLU A 439 20.61 -17.00 4.85
CA GLU A 439 21.80 -16.44 4.21
C GLU A 439 21.90 -16.82 2.72
N GLU A 440 21.70 -18.09 2.40
CA GLU A 440 21.69 -18.59 1.02
C GLU A 440 20.53 -18.04 0.17
N ALA A 441 19.44 -17.58 0.80
CA ALA A 441 18.34 -16.92 0.11
C ALA A 441 18.69 -15.48 -0.31
N GLY A 442 19.76 -14.87 0.23
CA GLY A 442 20.20 -13.50 -0.09
C GLY A 442 20.10 -12.50 1.06
N PHE A 443 20.05 -12.99 2.31
CA PHE A 443 20.15 -12.14 3.50
C PHE A 443 21.57 -12.12 4.04
N ARG A 444 21.91 -11.05 4.76
CA ARG A 444 23.16 -10.94 5.51
C ARG A 444 22.86 -10.58 6.95
N ARG A 445 23.59 -11.22 7.87
CA ARG A 445 23.54 -10.87 9.28
C ARG A 445 24.10 -9.46 9.52
N GLU A 446 23.31 -8.61 10.17
CA GLU A 446 23.70 -7.30 10.69
C GLU A 446 23.33 -7.23 12.18
N MET A 447 24.33 -7.34 13.07
CA MET A 447 24.16 -7.40 14.52
C MET A 447 23.21 -8.55 14.96
N LEU A 448 21.96 -8.21 15.28
CA LEU A 448 20.91 -9.08 15.78
C LEU A 448 19.82 -9.37 14.74
N ASP A 449 19.97 -8.87 13.51
CA ASP A 449 18.95 -8.92 12.47
C ASP A 449 19.54 -9.53 11.19
N TYR A 450 18.67 -10.11 10.34
CA TYR A 450 19.01 -10.52 8.97
C TYR A 450 18.45 -9.52 7.98
N VAL A 451 19.30 -8.93 7.16
CA VAL A 451 18.93 -7.85 6.23
C VAL A 451 19.04 -8.34 4.80
N TRP A 452 18.00 -8.09 4.01
CA TRP A 452 18.02 -8.42 2.59
C TRP A 452 19.11 -7.62 1.88
N VAL A 453 20.02 -8.31 1.20
CA VAL A 453 21.09 -7.70 0.39
C VAL A 453 20.95 -7.99 -1.10
N GLY A 454 19.93 -8.77 -1.48
CA GLY A 454 19.77 -9.27 -2.84
C GLY A 454 20.58 -10.56 -3.05
N GLY A 455 20.07 -11.44 -3.91
CA GLY A 455 20.76 -12.68 -4.23
C GLY A 455 22.13 -12.41 -4.86
N ALA A 456 23.19 -12.94 -4.26
CA ALA A 456 24.47 -13.06 -4.92
C ALA A 456 24.31 -14.04 -6.11
N GLY A 457 24.08 -13.52 -7.31
CA GLY A 457 24.11 -14.28 -8.55
C GLY A 457 22.76 -14.73 -9.10
N GLN A 458 21.99 -13.81 -9.67
CA GLN A 458 21.23 -14.03 -10.91
C GLN A 458 21.30 -12.75 -11.75
N GLY A 459 22.47 -12.49 -12.33
CA GLY A 459 22.54 -11.77 -13.59
C GLY A 459 22.23 -12.77 -14.71
N GLY A 460 21.15 -12.55 -15.45
CA GLY A 460 20.84 -13.27 -16.67
C GLY A 460 19.51 -14.04 -16.64
N GLY A 461 18.48 -13.41 -17.20
CA GLY A 461 17.34 -14.08 -17.83
C GLY A 461 16.27 -14.65 -16.91
N ARG A 462 15.15 -13.93 -16.78
CA ARG A 462 13.82 -14.51 -16.97
C ARG A 462 13.01 -13.60 -17.86
#